data_AF-A0A7K3WGE0-F1
#
_entry.id   AF-A0A7K3WGE0-F1
#
_cell.length_a   1.000
_cell.length_b   1.000
_cell.length_c   1.000
_cell.angle_alpha   90.00
_cell.angle_beta   90.00
_cell.angle_gamma   90.00
#
_symmetry.space_group_name_H-M   'P 1'
#
loop_
_entity.id
_entity.type
_entity.pdbx_description
1 polymer ?
#
loop_
_entity_poly.entity_id
_entity_poly.type
_entity_poly.pdbx_seq_one_letter_code
_entity_poly.pdbx_strand_id
1 'polypeptide(L)'
;MSAATGPVVAACTGRRCSALRALSARPDSAEQLSAAVRDSAGAVLVDVDCPGLCSRSAVAGITGYDDRTGMLGRVWWLERVEQPPLADALVAWVRSGPPPWSAQRVVDVPPALRSAVLGLAPPPVTVPARAPGGT
;
A
#
# COMPACT_ATOMS: atom_id res chain seq x y z
N MET A 1 -16.91 -18.81 4.24
CA MET A 1 -15.59 -18.18 4.42
C MET A 1 -15.83 -16.69 4.45
N SER A 2 -15.77 -16.03 5.61
CA SER A 2 -15.91 -14.58 5.69
C SER A 2 -14.62 -13.95 5.19
N ALA A 3 -14.71 -13.09 4.17
CA ALA A 3 -13.56 -12.30 3.74
C ALA A 3 -13.11 -11.42 4.92
N ALA A 4 -11.80 -11.28 5.15
CA ALA A 4 -11.31 -10.50 6.29
C ALA A 4 -11.10 -9.03 5.90
N THR A 5 -11.60 -8.10 6.72
CA THR A 5 -11.17 -6.69 6.71
C THR A 5 -9.64 -6.63 6.90
N GLY A 6 -8.94 -5.83 6.11
CA GLY A 6 -7.48 -5.82 6.16
C GLY A 6 -6.79 -4.67 5.44
N PRO A 7 -5.47 -4.52 5.64
CA PRO A 7 -4.68 -3.46 5.04
C PRO A 7 -4.38 -3.75 3.58
N VAL A 8 -4.48 -2.73 2.73
CA VAL A 8 -4.12 -2.82 1.31
C VAL A 8 -2.98 -1.86 1.03
N VAL A 9 -1.89 -2.40 0.48
CA VAL A 9 -0.72 -1.65 0.02
C VAL A 9 -0.64 -1.71 -1.49
N ALA A 10 -0.61 -0.56 -2.15
CA ALA A 10 -0.36 -0.43 -3.58
C ALA A 10 1.11 -0.03 -3.80
N ALA A 11 1.98 -0.98 -4.15
CA ALA A 11 3.39 -0.71 -4.38
C ALA A 11 3.65 -0.32 -5.84
N CYS A 12 4.21 0.87 -6.08
CA CYS A 12 4.65 1.26 -7.42
C CYS A 12 5.81 0.35 -7.84
N THR A 13 5.64 -0.50 -8.85
CA THR A 13 6.69 -1.40 -9.39
C THR A 13 7.34 -0.87 -10.68
N GLY A 14 6.93 0.32 -11.12
CA GLY A 14 7.54 1.02 -12.25
C GLY A 14 9.06 1.18 -12.10
N ARG A 15 9.76 1.26 -13.25
CA ARG A 15 11.23 1.21 -13.35
C ARG A 15 11.97 2.08 -12.30
N ARG A 16 11.53 3.32 -12.10
CA ARG A 16 12.18 4.23 -11.14
C ARG A 16 11.96 3.84 -9.69
N CYS A 17 10.74 3.48 -9.29
CA CYS A 17 10.44 3.02 -7.93
C CYS A 17 11.26 1.77 -7.59
N SER A 18 11.36 0.83 -8.53
CA SER A 18 12.14 -0.39 -8.37
C SER A 18 13.65 -0.12 -8.28
N ALA A 19 14.19 0.79 -9.11
CA ALA A 19 15.59 1.20 -9.03
C ALA A 19 15.92 1.89 -7.68
N LEU A 20 15.05 2.78 -7.20
CA LEU A 20 15.26 3.47 -5.92
C LEU A 20 15.25 2.50 -4.73
N ARG A 21 14.36 1.50 -4.73
CA ARG A 21 14.35 0.45 -3.70
C ARG A 21 15.61 -0.42 -3.77
N ALA A 22 16.05 -0.80 -4.97
CA ALA A 22 17.27 -1.60 -5.15
C ALA A 22 18.53 -0.86 -4.67
N LEU A 23 18.58 0.46 -4.79
CA LEU A 23 19.69 1.31 -4.34
C LEU A 23 19.60 1.74 -2.87
N SER A 24 18.50 1.41 -2.20
CA SER A 24 18.28 1.81 -0.81
C SER A 24 19.26 1.10 0.14
N ALA A 25 19.42 1.66 1.34
CA ALA A 25 20.17 1.01 2.42
C ALA A 25 19.54 -0.31 2.91
N ARG A 26 18.34 -0.67 2.42
CA ARG A 26 17.58 -1.84 2.83
C ARG A 26 16.87 -2.50 1.62
N PRO A 27 17.63 -3.17 0.74
CA PRO A 27 17.10 -3.73 -0.50
C PRO A 27 16.07 -4.86 -0.29
N ASP A 28 16.07 -5.48 0.88
CA ASP A 28 15.14 -6.53 1.31
C ASP A 28 13.79 -5.98 1.82
N SER A 29 13.61 -4.67 1.91
CA SER A 29 12.36 -4.02 2.36
C SER A 29 11.11 -4.50 1.60
N ALA A 30 11.22 -4.76 0.30
CA ALA A 30 10.10 -5.29 -0.50
C ALA A 30 9.72 -6.73 -0.11
N GLU A 31 10.71 -7.57 0.23
CA GLU A 31 10.48 -8.93 0.70
C GLU A 31 9.85 -8.92 2.09
N GLN A 32 10.34 -8.05 2.99
CA GLN A 32 9.78 -7.90 4.33
C GLN A 32 8.33 -7.42 4.30
N LEU A 33 8.01 -6.47 3.41
CA LEU A 33 6.63 -6.04 3.18
C LEU A 33 5.76 -7.18 2.66
N SER A 34 6.26 -7.95 1.69
CA SER A 34 5.55 -9.11 1.13
C SER A 34 5.31 -10.19 2.19
N ALA A 35 6.27 -10.45 3.08
CA ALA A 35 6.13 -11.36 4.20
C ALA A 35 5.09 -10.84 5.20
N ALA A 36 5.16 -9.55 5.56
CA ALA A 36 4.19 -8.94 6.47
C ALA A 36 2.75 -9.03 5.95
N VAL A 37 2.54 -8.84 4.63
CA VAL A 37 1.23 -9.02 4.00
C VAL A 37 0.79 -10.49 4.06
N ARG A 38 1.67 -11.44 3.73
CA ARG A 38 1.36 -12.88 3.79
C ARG A 38 0.97 -13.35 5.19
N ASP A 39 1.60 -12.80 6.22
CA ASP A 39 1.37 -13.18 7.61
C ASP A 39 0.17 -12.45 8.25
N SER A 40 -0.43 -11.47 7.54
CA SER A 40 -1.51 -10.63 8.07
C SER A 40 -2.86 -11.01 7.44
N ALA A 41 -3.85 -11.30 8.28
CA ALA A 41 -5.19 -11.65 7.82
C ALA A 41 -5.83 -10.50 7.03
N GLY A 42 -6.36 -10.81 5.83
CA GLY A 42 -7.02 -9.83 4.95
C GLY A 42 -6.09 -8.81 4.32
N ALA A 43 -4.77 -8.90 4.54
CA ALA A 43 -3.83 -7.97 3.93
C ALA A 43 -3.63 -8.28 2.45
N VAL A 44 -3.50 -7.23 1.63
CA VAL A 44 -3.29 -7.34 0.20
C VAL A 44 -2.15 -6.43 -0.23
N LEU A 45 -1.22 -6.99 -1.02
CA LEU A 45 -0.22 -6.23 -1.75
C LEU A 45 -0.64 -6.19 -3.22
N VAL A 46 -0.75 -4.99 -3.76
CA VAL A 46 -1.08 -4.74 -5.17
C VAL A 46 0.11 -4.09 -5.82
N ASP A 47 0.61 -4.71 -6.88
CA ASP A 47 1.58 -4.06 -7.76
C ASP A 47 0.84 -3.09 -8.67
N VAL A 48 1.34 -1.86 -8.73
CA VAL A 48 0.79 -0.82 -9.61
C VAL A 48 1.87 -0.27 -10.53
N ASP A 49 1.49 0.01 -11.77
CA ASP A 49 2.32 0.76 -12.73
C ASP A 49 2.65 2.17 -12.22
N CYS A 50 3.61 2.89 -12.84
CA CYS A 50 4.02 4.23 -12.34
C CYS A 50 2.80 5.17 -12.34
N PRO A 51 2.40 5.71 -11.17
CA PRO A 51 1.24 6.61 -11.04
C PRO A 51 1.57 8.06 -11.50
N GLY A 52 2.59 8.23 -12.35
CA GLY A 52 3.08 9.56 -12.77
C GLY A 52 3.89 10.31 -11.71
N LEU A 53 4.14 9.72 -10.53
CA LEU A 53 4.90 10.34 -9.42
C LEU A 53 6.41 10.11 -9.53
N CYS A 54 6.88 9.74 -10.73
CA CYS A 54 8.26 9.38 -10.99
C CYS A 54 9.25 10.57 -10.77
N SER A 55 8.82 11.83 -10.60
CA SER A 55 9.71 12.95 -10.19
C SER A 55 10.02 12.98 -8.69
N ARG A 56 9.33 12.16 -7.89
CA ARG A 56 9.53 12.01 -6.45
C ARG A 56 10.53 10.88 -6.15
N SER A 57 10.39 10.28 -4.98
CA SER A 57 11.08 9.07 -4.49
C SER A 57 10.27 7.81 -4.81
N ALA A 58 10.60 6.64 -4.22
CA ALA A 58 9.72 5.48 -4.39
C ALA A 58 8.40 5.75 -3.65
N VAL A 59 7.29 5.34 -4.26
CA VAL A 59 5.95 5.62 -3.74
C VAL A 59 5.16 4.35 -3.48
N ALA A 60 4.27 4.41 -2.50
CA ALA A 60 3.25 3.40 -2.26
C ALA A 60 1.93 4.05 -1.83
N GLY A 61 0.80 3.43 -2.16
CA GLY A 61 -0.51 3.77 -1.63
C GLY A 61 -0.86 2.88 -0.45
N ILE A 62 -1.52 3.42 0.58
CA ILE A 62 -2.11 2.62 1.66
C ILE A 62 -3.60 2.89 1.80
N THR A 63 -4.37 1.85 2.06
CA THR A 63 -5.81 1.96 2.37
C THR A 63 -6.29 0.74 3.18
N GLY A 64 -7.53 0.79 3.67
CA GLY A 64 -8.20 -0.35 4.29
C GLY A 64 -9.22 -0.96 3.34
N TYR A 65 -9.42 -2.28 3.44
CA TYR A 65 -10.54 -3.00 2.83
C TYR A 65 -11.54 -3.39 3.91
N ASP A 66 -12.82 -3.10 3.69
CA ASP A 66 -13.93 -3.52 4.56
C ASP A 66 -14.72 -4.64 3.89
N ASP A 67 -14.72 -5.82 4.50
CA ASP A 67 -15.42 -7.00 3.99
C ASP A 67 -16.95 -6.89 4.06
N ARG A 68 -17.48 -6.07 4.99
CA ARG A 68 -18.92 -5.87 5.14
C ARG A 68 -19.50 -5.07 3.99
N THR A 69 -18.73 -4.11 3.49
CA THR A 69 -19.12 -3.24 2.37
C THR A 69 -18.52 -3.70 1.04
N GLY A 70 -17.48 -4.56 1.08
CA GLY A 70 -16.71 -4.95 -0.09
C GLY A 70 -15.92 -3.80 -0.70
N MET A 71 -15.72 -2.69 0.04
CA MET A 71 -15.14 -1.46 -0.48
C MET A 71 -13.75 -1.20 0.07
N LEU A 72 -12.93 -0.57 -0.77
CA LEU A 72 -11.69 0.06 -0.35
C LEU A 72 -11.97 1.45 0.19
N GLY A 73 -11.20 1.85 1.19
CA GLY A 73 -11.15 3.23 1.64
C GLY A 73 -10.46 4.14 0.61
N ARG A 74 -10.33 5.40 0.97
CA ARG A 74 -9.48 6.33 0.21
C ARG A 74 -8.01 5.91 0.30
N VAL A 75 -7.22 6.22 -0.73
CA VAL A 75 -5.80 5.83 -0.78
C VAL A 75 -4.93 7.00 -0.38
N TRP A 76 -4.13 6.80 0.67
CA TRP A 76 -3.06 7.72 1.04
C TRP A 76 -1.82 7.37 0.25
N TRP A 77 -1.35 8.29 -0.59
CA TRP A 77 -0.09 8.12 -1.31
C TRP A 77 1.07 8.59 -0.43
N LEU A 78 2.06 7.72 -0.32
CA LEU A 78 3.29 7.91 0.44
C LEU A 78 4.47 8.05 -0.51
N GLU A 79 5.43 8.90 -0.15
CA GLU A 79 6.73 8.98 -0.78
C GLU A 79 7.83 8.45 0.15
N ARG A 80 9.05 8.28 -0.37
CA ARG A 80 10.26 7.89 0.36
C ARG A 80 10.13 6.50 1.00
N VAL A 81 9.30 5.63 0.45
CA VAL A 81 9.05 4.29 1.03
C VAL A 81 10.26 3.36 0.91
N GLU A 82 11.27 3.75 0.14
CA GLU A 82 12.59 3.11 0.12
C GLU A 82 13.47 3.46 1.33
N GLN A 83 13.12 4.51 2.09
CA GLN A 83 13.90 4.90 3.27
C GLN A 83 13.63 3.92 4.43
N PRO A 84 14.66 3.39 5.12
CA PRO A 84 14.47 2.36 6.14
C PRO A 84 13.42 2.67 7.21
N PRO A 85 13.35 3.90 7.79
CA PRO A 85 12.34 4.21 8.79
C PRO A 85 10.91 4.14 8.25
N LEU A 86 10.69 4.48 6.98
CA LEU A 86 9.37 4.45 6.35
C LEU A 86 9.00 3.04 5.88
N ALA A 87 9.97 2.27 5.37
CA ALA A 87 9.78 0.86 5.07
C ALA A 87 9.38 0.08 6.33
N ASP A 88 10.08 0.29 7.45
CA ASP A 88 9.77 -0.35 8.73
C ASP A 88 8.40 0.06 9.26
N ALA A 89 8.07 1.35 9.15
CA ALA A 89 6.75 1.86 9.54
C ALA A 89 5.61 1.27 8.70
N LEU A 90 5.85 1.06 7.39
CA LEU A 90 4.87 0.43 6.50
C LEU A 90 4.67 -1.05 6.84
N VAL A 91 5.75 -1.78 7.11
CA VAL A 91 5.69 -3.17 7.59
C VAL A 91 4.94 -3.28 8.92
N ALA A 92 5.27 -2.41 9.88
CA ALA A 92 4.59 -2.36 11.18
C ALA A 92 3.10 -2.05 11.03
N TRP A 93 2.75 -1.14 10.12
CA TRP A 93 1.36 -0.79 9.82
C TRP A 93 0.57 -1.98 9.27
N VAL A 94 1.12 -2.72 8.30
CA VAL A 94 0.47 -3.93 7.77
C VAL A 94 0.20 -4.93 8.90
N ARG A 95 1.18 -5.14 9.79
CA ARG A 95 1.06 -6.07 10.91
C ARG A 95 0.07 -5.61 11.98
N SER A 96 -0.10 -4.30 12.18
CA SER A 96 -1.05 -3.76 13.16
C SER A 96 -2.52 -3.84 12.72
N GLY A 97 -2.77 -4.11 11.44
CA GLY A 97 -4.10 -4.01 10.83
C GLY A 97 -4.42 -2.57 10.38
N PRO A 98 -5.46 -2.39 9.55
CA PRO A 98 -5.73 -1.12 8.92
C PRO A 98 -6.33 -0.12 9.94
N PRO A 99 -6.11 1.20 9.76
CA PRO A 99 -6.99 2.20 10.32
C PRO A 99 -8.41 1.97 9.78
N PRO A 100 -9.45 2.53 10.43
CA PRO A 100 -10.80 2.47 9.91
C PRO A 100 -10.83 2.86 8.43
N TRP A 101 -11.60 2.14 7.60
CA TRP A 101 -11.79 2.46 6.18
C TRP A 101 -12.25 3.92 5.94
N SER A 102 -12.78 4.56 6.99
CA SER A 102 -13.17 5.97 7.06
C SER A 102 -12.03 6.96 7.33
N ALA A 103 -10.76 6.53 7.34
CA ALA A 103 -9.60 7.40 7.49
C ALA A 103 -9.56 8.45 6.36
N GLN A 104 -9.93 9.68 6.69
CA GLN A 104 -10.08 10.80 5.75
C GLN A 104 -9.11 11.94 6.03
N ARG A 105 -8.42 11.92 7.19
CA ARG A 105 -7.45 12.94 7.59
C ARG A 105 -6.07 12.34 7.74
N VAL A 106 -5.05 13.18 7.53
CA VAL A 106 -3.64 12.79 7.73
C VAL A 106 -3.38 12.30 9.15
N VAL A 107 -4.12 12.80 10.14
CA VAL A 107 -4.00 12.33 11.54
C VAL A 107 -4.42 10.87 11.72
N ASP A 108 -5.21 10.32 10.79
CA ASP A 108 -5.65 8.93 10.79
C ASP A 108 -4.57 7.98 10.20
N VAL A 109 -3.55 8.53 9.52
CA VAL A 109 -2.36 7.80 9.05
C VAL A 109 -1.42 7.55 10.23
N PRO A 110 -0.75 6.38 10.33
CA PRO A 110 0.21 6.08 11.38
C PRO A 110 1.23 7.21 11.54
N PRO A 111 1.55 7.65 12.78
CA PRO A 111 2.42 8.79 13.02
C PRO A 111 3.74 8.75 12.24
N ALA A 112 4.36 7.57 12.15
CA ALA A 112 5.61 7.37 11.44
C ALA A 112 5.51 7.59 9.91
N LEU A 113 4.33 7.44 9.32
CA LEU A 113 4.08 7.61 7.88
C LEU A 113 3.56 9.00 7.51
N ARG A 114 3.13 9.82 8.47
CA ARG A 114 2.49 11.13 8.19
C ARG A 114 3.39 12.08 7.41
N SER A 115 4.69 12.10 7.69
CA SER A 115 5.65 12.97 6.99
C SER A 115 5.94 12.55 5.54
N ALA A 116 5.47 11.36 5.15
CA ALA A 116 5.60 10.82 3.80
C ALA A 116 4.35 11.04 2.96
N VAL A 117 3.27 11.61 3.51
CA VAL A 117 2.01 11.76 2.79
C VAL A 117 2.13 12.79 1.67
N LEU A 118 1.94 12.33 0.42
CA LEU A 118 1.82 13.17 -0.77
C LEU A 118 0.39 13.72 -0.94
N GLY A 119 -0.61 12.94 -0.52
CA GLY A 119 -2.01 13.31 -0.66
C GLY A 119 -2.96 12.13 -0.57
N LEU A 120 -4.25 12.45 -0.71
CA LEU A 120 -5.36 11.53 -0.64
C LEU A 120 -6.02 11.38 -2.01
N ALA A 121 -6.08 10.17 -2.52
CA ALA A 121 -6.81 9.84 -3.74
C ALA A 121 -8.19 9.26 -3.40
N PRO A 122 -9.17 9.38 -4.32
CA PRO A 122 -10.44 8.67 -4.19
C PRO A 122 -10.20 7.15 -4.07
N PRO A 123 -11.17 6.40 -3.52
CA PRO A 123 -11.08 4.96 -3.46
C PRO A 123 -10.90 4.37 -4.86
N PRO A 124 -9.96 3.42 -5.05
CA PRO A 124 -9.85 2.72 -6.30
C PRO A 124 -11.11 1.89 -6.53
N VAL A 125 -11.64 1.95 -7.75
CA VAL A 125 -12.77 1.11 -8.15
C VAL A 125 -12.20 -0.28 -8.47
N THR A 126 -12.60 -1.28 -7.72
CA THR A 126 -12.30 -2.67 -8.05
C THR A 126 -13.21 -3.08 -9.21
N VAL A 127 -12.61 -3.35 -10.36
CA VAL A 127 -13.30 -4.02 -11.47
C VAL A 127 -13.09 -5.52 -11.33
N PRO A 128 -14.14 -6.36 -11.52
CA PRO A 128 -13.97 -7.80 -11.54
C PRO A 128 -12.87 -8.18 -12.54
N ALA A 129 -11.97 -9.07 -12.14
CA ALA A 129 -10.99 -9.63 -13.06
C ALA A 129 -11.75 -10.21 -14.26
N ARG A 130 -11.40 -9.77 -15.48
CA ARG A 130 -11.97 -10.34 -16.69
C ARG A 130 -11.63 -11.83 -16.67
N ALA A 131 -12.66 -12.68 -16.63
CA ALA A 131 -12.45 -14.11 -16.71
C ALA A 131 -11.58 -14.41 -17.94
N PRO A 132 -10.56 -15.28 -17.83
CA PRO A 132 -9.82 -15.72 -19.00
C PRO A 132 -10.84 -16.30 -19.98
N GLY A 133 -11.02 -15.63 -21.12
CA GLY A 133 -11.93 -16.07 -22.16
C GLY A 133 -11.45 -17.43 -22.64
N GLY A 134 -12.19 -18.48 -22.29
CA GLY A 134 -11.98 -19.81 -22.85
C GLY A 134 -12.29 -19.77 -24.34
N THR A 135 -11.25 -19.98 -25.14
CA THR A 135 -11.37 -20.48 -26.52
C THR A 135 -11.39 -22.00 -26.51
#